data_AF-A0A1I5T7A0-F1
#
_entry.id   AF-A0A1I5T7A0-F1
#
_cell.length_a   1.000
_cell.length_b   1.000
_cell.length_c   1.000
_cell.angle_alpha   90.00
_cell.angle_beta   90.00
_cell.angle_gamma   90.00
#
_symmetry.space_group_name_H-M   'P 1'
#
loop_
_entity.id
_entity.type
_entity.pdbx_description
1 polymer ?
#
loop_
_entity_poly.entity_id
_entity_poly.type
_entity_poly.pdbx_seq_one_letter_code
_entity_poly.pdbx_strand_id
1 'polypeptide(L)'
;MSGGTVTTTARVIDGAVLVAAKLHSGRETDLRDILAVAEEIDLDAVTPHLRRGDDDALREQLERGLEILGSDELKHGYRSDFGASAVSEETATALQDYLAE
;
A
#
# COMPACT_ATOMS: atom_id res chain seq x y z
N MET A 1 -13.45 17.26 28.42
CA MET A 1 -12.33 17.55 27.52
C MET A 1 -12.93 17.80 26.14
N SER A 2 -12.93 19.03 25.64
CA SER A 2 -13.37 19.32 24.26
C SER A 2 -12.11 19.28 23.39
N GLY A 3 -11.97 18.24 22.58
CA GLY A 3 -10.92 18.18 21.56
C GLY A 3 -11.34 19.06 20.39
N GLY A 4 -10.63 20.16 20.16
CA GLY A 4 -10.80 20.98 18.97
C GLY A 4 -9.84 20.50 17.87
N THR A 5 -10.37 20.14 16.71
CA THR A 5 -9.54 19.79 15.54
C THR A 5 -8.98 21.07 14.93
N VAL A 6 -7.65 21.14 14.74
CA VAL A 6 -6.98 22.24 14.04
C VAL A 6 -6.39 21.69 12.75
N THR A 7 -6.69 22.31 11.61
CA THR A 7 -6.18 21.92 10.29
C THR A 7 -5.01 22.81 9.90
N THR A 8 -4.02 22.24 9.20
CA THR A 8 -2.87 22.96 8.64
C THR A 8 -2.52 22.42 7.25
N THR A 9 -1.72 23.18 6.50
CA THR A 9 -1.16 22.75 5.21
C THR A 9 0.29 22.31 5.38
N ALA A 10 0.66 21.17 4.79
CA ALA A 10 2.02 20.67 4.77
C ALA A 10 2.44 20.30 3.34
N ARG A 11 3.75 20.31 3.07
CA ARG A 11 4.31 19.73 1.85
C ARG A 11 4.39 18.22 2.04
N VAL A 12 3.87 17.47 1.08
CA VAL A 12 3.92 16.01 1.09
C VAL A 12 4.81 15.51 -0.06
N ILE A 13 5.37 14.32 0.13
CA ILE A 13 6.12 13.62 -0.90
C ILE A 13 5.12 13.09 -1.94
N ASP A 14 5.57 12.91 -3.18
CA ASP A 14 4.82 12.23 -4.23
C ASP A 14 4.29 10.87 -3.76
N GLY A 15 3.00 10.61 -4.03
CA GLY A 15 2.33 9.38 -3.62
C GLY A 15 3.00 8.12 -4.19
N ALA A 16 3.47 8.18 -5.43
CA ALA A 16 4.12 7.04 -6.08
C ALA A 16 5.44 6.67 -5.37
N VAL A 17 6.18 7.67 -4.88
CA VAL A 17 7.41 7.45 -4.09
C VAL A 17 7.08 6.83 -2.74
N LEU A 18 6.00 7.28 -2.09
CA LEU A 18 5.57 6.71 -0.80
C LEU A 18 5.12 5.25 -0.94
N VAL A 19 4.37 4.91 -1.98
CA VAL A 19 3.99 3.52 -2.28
C VAL A 19 5.22 2.66 -2.54
N ALA A 20 6.15 3.12 -3.38
CA ALA A 20 7.39 2.37 -3.63
C ALA A 20 8.18 2.11 -2.33
N ALA A 21 8.32 3.12 -1.48
CA ALA A 21 9.02 2.97 -0.19
C ALA A 21 8.29 1.98 0.75
N LYS A 22 6.95 1.96 0.73
CA LYS A 22 6.15 1.01 1.49
C LYS A 22 6.26 -0.42 0.96
N LEU A 23 6.27 -0.62 -0.35
CA LEU A 23 6.47 -1.93 -0.98
C LEU A 23 7.84 -2.52 -0.63
N HIS A 24 8.90 -1.69 -0.60
CA HIS A 24 10.22 -2.11 -0.13
C HIS A 24 10.25 -2.55 1.34
N SER A 25 9.29 -2.14 2.16
CA SER A 25 9.22 -2.59 3.55
C SER A 25 8.64 -4.00 3.67
N GLY A 26 7.76 -4.40 2.75
CA GLY A 26 7.02 -5.66 2.75
C GLY A 26 6.11 -5.89 3.97
N ARG A 27 5.85 -4.86 4.81
CA ARG A 27 5.05 -5.01 6.02
C ARG A 27 3.56 -5.08 5.67
N GLU A 28 2.83 -5.95 6.35
CA GLU A 28 1.37 -6.08 6.18
C GLU A 28 0.62 -4.75 6.40
N THR A 29 1.02 -3.97 7.41
CA THR A 29 0.44 -2.64 7.66
C THR A 29 0.65 -1.69 6.48
N ASP A 30 1.80 -1.78 5.82
CA ASP A 30 2.09 -0.94 4.66
C ASP A 30 1.28 -1.38 3.43
N LEU A 31 1.01 -2.68 3.26
CA LEU A 31 0.11 -3.16 2.21
C LEU A 31 -1.33 -2.71 2.45
N ARG A 32 -1.78 -2.67 3.70
CA ARG A 32 -3.09 -2.10 4.07
C ARG A 32 -3.16 -0.60 3.72
N ASP A 33 -2.12 0.15 4.04
CA ASP A 33 -2.04 1.57 3.69
C ASP A 33 -2.03 1.78 2.17
N ILE A 34 -1.31 0.95 1.42
CA ILE A 34 -1.28 1.01 -0.04
C ILE A 34 -2.68 0.72 -0.61
N LEU A 35 -3.36 -0.33 -0.13
CA LEU A 35 -4.73 -0.63 -0.57
C LEU A 35 -5.70 0.54 -0.33
N ALA A 36 -5.53 1.27 0.77
CA ALA A 36 -6.38 2.41 1.09
C ALA A 36 -6.22 3.59 0.12
N VAL A 37 -5.09 3.67 -0.59
CA VAL A 37 -4.77 4.78 -1.51
C VAL A 37 -4.60 4.33 -2.96
N ALA A 38 -4.64 3.03 -3.24
CA ALA A 38 -4.31 2.47 -4.56
C ALA A 38 -5.27 2.96 -5.66
N GLU A 39 -6.53 3.25 -5.35
CA GLU A 39 -7.49 3.84 -6.30
C GLU A 39 -7.12 5.28 -6.72
N GLU A 40 -6.33 5.98 -5.92
CA GLU A 40 -5.92 7.37 -6.15
C GLU A 40 -4.51 7.49 -6.75
N ILE A 41 -3.77 6.38 -6.86
CA ILE A 41 -2.38 6.36 -7.29
C ILE A 41 -2.23 5.66 -8.63
N ASP A 42 -1.50 6.33 -9.52
CA ASP A 42 -1.01 5.73 -10.77
C ASP A 42 0.12 4.73 -10.45
N LEU A 43 -0.18 3.43 -10.54
CA LEU A 43 0.79 2.37 -10.27
C LEU A 43 1.95 2.36 -11.28
N ASP A 44 1.74 2.82 -12.51
CA ASP A 44 2.82 2.94 -13.50
C ASP A 44 3.87 3.98 -13.07
N ALA A 45 3.44 5.02 -12.34
CA ALA A 45 4.33 6.00 -11.76
C ALA A 45 5.15 5.45 -10.57
N VAL A 46 4.73 4.34 -9.96
CA VAL A 46 5.44 3.68 -8.85
C VAL A 46 6.66 2.90 -9.35
N THR A 47 6.55 2.22 -10.50
CA THR A 47 7.57 1.30 -11.01
C THR A 47 8.98 1.90 -11.10
N PRO A 48 9.19 3.14 -11.62
CA PRO A 48 10.51 3.76 -11.70
C PRO A 48 11.16 4.02 -10.32
N HIS A 49 10.36 4.08 -9.26
CA HIS A 49 10.81 4.25 -7.89
C HIS A 49 11.04 2.91 -7.20
N LEU A 50 10.17 1.93 -7.48
CA LEU A 50 10.26 0.59 -6.93
C LEU A 50 11.52 -0.15 -7.39
N ARG A 51 11.93 0.03 -8.65
CA ARG A 51 13.15 -0.61 -9.21
C ARG A 51 14.46 0.07 -8.77
N ARG A 52 14.46 0.85 -7.69
CA ARG A 52 15.65 1.52 -7.17
C ARG A 52 16.14 0.82 -5.92
N GLY A 53 17.22 0.05 -6.06
CA GLY A 53 17.88 -0.56 -4.92
C GLY A 53 18.35 -1.97 -5.23
N ASP A 54 18.15 -2.86 -4.27
CA ASP A 54 18.48 -4.27 -4.40
C ASP A 54 17.30 -5.03 -5.01
N ASP A 55 17.47 -5.49 -6.25
CA ASP A 55 16.44 -6.20 -7.01
C ASP A 55 16.09 -7.56 -6.40
N ASP A 56 17.03 -8.23 -5.73
CA ASP A 56 16.79 -9.52 -5.10
C ASP A 56 15.97 -9.35 -3.82
N ALA A 57 16.33 -8.35 -3.00
CA ALA A 57 15.54 -8.00 -1.82
C ALA A 57 14.13 -7.52 -2.22
N LEU A 58 14.01 -6.73 -3.28
CA LEU A 58 12.72 -6.30 -3.82
C LEU A 58 11.86 -7.51 -4.21
N ARG A 59 12.41 -8.46 -4.97
CA ARG A 59 11.67 -9.67 -5.38
C ARG A 59 11.12 -10.43 -4.19
N GLU A 60 11.93 -10.65 -3.14
CA GLU A 60 11.48 -11.32 -1.91
C GLU A 60 10.33 -10.55 -1.24
N GLN A 61 10.39 -9.21 -1.19
CA GLN A 61 9.31 -8.40 -0.62
C GLN A 61 8.03 -8.45 -1.46
N LEU A 62 8.14 -8.49 -2.79
CA LEU A 62 6.98 -8.58 -3.69
C LEU A 62 6.30 -9.96 -3.58
N GLU A 63 7.08 -11.04 -3.57
CA GLU A 63 6.58 -12.41 -3.37
C GLU A 63 5.84 -12.52 -2.04
N ARG A 64 6.43 -12.03 -0.95
CA ARG A 64 5.78 -11.96 0.35
C ARG A 64 4.54 -11.07 0.33
N GLY A 65 4.59 -9.95 -0.39
CA GLY A 65 3.45 -9.04 -0.54
C GLY A 65 2.25 -9.72 -1.19
N LEU A 66 2.47 -10.52 -2.22
CA LEU A 66 1.44 -11.32 -2.89
C LEU A 66 0.80 -12.34 -1.93
N GLU A 67 1.61 -13.04 -1.11
CA GLU A 67 1.10 -13.96 -0.09
C GLU A 67 0.20 -13.24 0.93
N ILE A 68 0.64 -12.07 1.40
CA ILE A 68 -0.10 -11.28 2.39
C ILE A 68 -1.40 -10.72 1.78
N LEU A 69 -1.39 -10.27 0.52
CA LEU A 69 -2.59 -9.75 -0.14
C LEU A 69 -3.69 -10.81 -0.27
N GLY A 70 -3.32 -12.08 -0.38
CA GLY A 70 -4.26 -13.20 -0.38
C GLY A 70 -4.79 -13.61 1.00
N SER A 71 -4.25 -13.03 2.09
CA SER A 71 -4.57 -13.47 3.45
C SER A 71 -5.85 -12.86 4.01
N ASP A 72 -6.57 -13.65 4.82
CA ASP A 72 -7.70 -13.13 5.60
C ASP A 72 -7.24 -12.11 6.64
N GLU A 73 -6.02 -12.26 7.17
CA GLU A 73 -5.49 -11.39 8.22
C GLU A 73 -5.36 -9.93 7.74
N LEU A 74 -4.87 -9.72 6.52
CA LEU A 74 -4.86 -8.41 5.88
C LEU A 74 -6.28 -7.83 5.73
N LYS A 75 -7.27 -8.62 5.29
CA LYS A 75 -8.67 -8.17 5.17
C LYS A 75 -9.28 -7.78 6.52
N HIS A 76 -8.93 -8.49 7.59
CA HIS A 76 -9.37 -8.13 8.95
C HIS A 76 -8.67 -6.87 9.45
N GLY A 77 -7.35 -6.77 9.28
CA GLY A 77 -6.57 -5.60 9.66
C GLY A 77 -7.04 -4.33 8.95
N TYR A 78 -7.31 -4.40 7.65
CA TYR A 78 -7.79 -3.27 6.86
C TYR A 78 -9.13 -2.74 7.38
N ARG A 79 -10.09 -3.63 7.63
CA ARG A 79 -11.40 -3.26 8.20
C ARG A 79 -11.26 -2.61 9.58
N SER A 80 -10.32 -3.10 10.39
CA SER A 80 -10.01 -2.52 11.70
C SER A 80 -9.43 -1.11 11.60
N ASP A 81 -8.44 -0.90 10.73
CA ASP A 81 -7.70 0.37 10.65
C ASP A 81 -8.54 1.49 10.02
N PHE A 82 -9.29 1.18 8.97
CA PHE A 82 -10.02 2.17 8.17
C PHE A 82 -11.52 2.21 8.47
N GLY A 83 -12.03 1.38 9.37
CA GLY A 83 -13.46 1.30 9.68
C GLY A 83 -14.32 0.90 8.47
N ALA A 84 -13.72 0.30 7.45
CA ALA A 84 -14.37 -0.09 6.21
C ALA A 84 -15.16 -1.40 6.38
N SER A 85 -16.22 -1.59 5.58
CA SER A 85 -16.95 -2.86 5.55
C SER A 85 -16.16 -3.97 4.88
N ALA A 86 -15.36 -3.65 3.86
CA ALA A 86 -14.50 -4.56 3.12
C ALA A 86 -13.39 -3.81 2.36
N VAL A 87 -12.37 -4.56 1.92
CA VAL A 87 -11.41 -4.14 0.91
C VAL A 87 -12.11 -4.18 -0.46
N SER A 88 -11.83 -3.23 -1.34
CA SER A 88 -12.26 -3.31 -2.74
C SER A 88 -11.56 -4.47 -3.43
N GLU A 89 -12.30 -5.50 -3.85
CA GLU A 89 -11.72 -6.68 -4.50
C GLU A 89 -11.11 -6.32 -5.87
N GLU A 90 -11.65 -5.32 -6.56
CA GLU A 90 -11.07 -4.77 -7.80
C GLU A 90 -9.70 -4.15 -7.53
N THR A 91 -9.60 -3.28 -6.53
CA THR A 91 -8.36 -2.61 -6.13
C THR A 91 -7.32 -3.60 -5.63
N ALA A 92 -7.75 -4.60 -4.85
CA ALA A 92 -6.87 -5.67 -4.39
C ALA A 92 -6.33 -6.51 -5.56
N THR A 93 -7.18 -6.84 -6.53
CA THR A 93 -6.78 -7.58 -7.73
C THR A 93 -5.82 -6.76 -8.60
N ALA A 94 -6.11 -5.48 -8.83
CA ALA A 94 -5.23 -4.59 -9.58
C ALA A 94 -3.84 -4.46 -8.92
N LEU A 95 -3.79 -4.38 -7.59
CA LEU A 95 -2.53 -4.38 -6.85
C LEU A 95 -1.83 -5.74 -6.95
N GLN A 96 -2.54 -6.85 -6.86
CA GLN A 96 -1.96 -8.20 -7.05
C GLN A 96 -1.35 -8.36 -8.45
N ASP A 97 -2.07 -7.95 -9.48
CA ASP A 97 -1.59 -8.00 -10.86
C ASP A 97 -0.33 -7.15 -11.04
N TYR A 98 -0.32 -5.94 -10.47
CA TYR A 98 0.85 -5.06 -10.49
C TYR A 98 2.08 -5.65 -9.79
N LEU A 99 1.91 -6.32 -8.64
CA LEU A 99 3.04 -6.92 -7.91
C LEU A 99 3.56 -8.22 -8.56
N ALA A 100 2.76 -8.83 -9.44
CA ALA A 100 3.12 -10.07 -10.14
C ALA A 100 3.87 -9.83 -11.47
N GLU A 101 3.99 -8.58 -11.91
CA GLU A 101 4.63 -8.15 -13.18
C GLU A 101 6.16 -7.99 -13.10
#